data_AF-A0A2V9WGN2-F1
#
_entry.id   AF-A0A2V9WGN2-F1
#
_cell.length_a   1.000
_cell.length_b   1.000
_cell.length_c   1.000
_cell.angle_alpha   90.00
_cell.angle_beta   90.00
_cell.angle_gamma   90.00
#
_symmetry.space_group_name_H-M   'P 1'
#
loop_
_entity.id
_entity.type
_entity.pdbx_description
1 polymer ?
#
loop_
_entity_poly.entity_id
_entity_poly.type
_entity_poly.pdbx_seq_one_letter_code
_entity_poly.pdbx_strand_id
1 'polypeptide(L)'
;MGDNFKKNFPQAPRYRHSLLEESDSLKMAADVLSGKDRKKHAKDYEKDPDVTLLLKLYDAKMLEPYVLISAPDRDIASNDYVPYREQHRDQLEAYLSQFIVPPAPSKP
;
A
#
# COMPACT_ATOMS: atom_id res chain seq x y z
N MET A 1 18.94 -2.87 -5.93
CA MET A 1 17.85 -1.96 -5.51
C MET A 1 17.96 -0.54 -6.06
N GLY A 2 19.12 -0.01 -6.50
CA GLY A 2 19.21 1.40 -6.99
C GLY A 2 18.89 1.67 -8.47
N ASP A 3 18.84 0.65 -9.33
CA ASP A 3 18.77 0.86 -10.79
C ASP A 3 17.39 1.27 -11.31
N ASN A 4 16.31 0.95 -10.59
CA ASN A 4 14.95 1.33 -10.97
C ASN A 4 14.59 2.75 -10.51
N PHE A 5 15.15 3.20 -9.38
CA PHE A 5 14.93 4.55 -8.86
C PHE A 5 15.31 5.64 -9.88
N LYS A 6 16.51 5.56 -10.48
CA LYS A 6 16.97 6.55 -11.47
C LYS A 6 16.13 6.56 -12.76
N LYS A 7 15.46 5.47 -13.10
CA LYS A 7 14.54 5.43 -14.26
C LYS A 7 13.27 6.21 -13.97
N ASN A 8 12.73 6.05 -12.77
CA ASN A 8 11.48 6.70 -12.34
C ASN A 8 11.70 8.14 -11.88
N PHE A 9 12.88 8.45 -11.36
CA PHE A 9 13.26 9.76 -10.83
C PHE A 9 14.64 10.21 -11.38
N PRO A 10 14.76 10.45 -12.70
CA PRO A 10 16.04 10.77 -13.34
C PRO A 10 16.64 12.10 -12.85
N GLN A 11 15.81 13.00 -12.33
CA GLN A 11 16.21 14.32 -11.84
C GLN A 11 16.50 14.35 -10.33
N ALA A 12 16.34 13.23 -9.62
CA ALA A 12 16.57 13.21 -8.18
C ALA A 12 18.08 13.30 -7.87
N PRO A 13 18.51 14.24 -7.01
CA PRO A 13 19.93 14.46 -6.72
C PRO A 13 20.57 13.32 -5.91
N ARG A 14 19.75 12.51 -5.22
CA ARG A 14 20.16 11.34 -4.46
C ARG A 14 19.05 10.28 -4.46
N TYR A 15 19.42 9.04 -4.18
CA TYR A 15 18.45 7.99 -3.90
C TYR A 15 17.62 8.37 -2.67
N ARG A 16 16.32 8.11 -2.75
CA ARG A 16 15.38 8.11 -1.63
C ARG A 16 14.45 6.92 -1.82
N HIS A 17 13.87 6.43 -0.73
CA HIS A 17 12.80 5.47 -0.88
C HIS A 17 11.54 6.17 -1.41
N SER A 18 10.82 5.51 -2.31
CA SER A 18 9.65 6.09 -2.97
C SER A 18 8.40 5.25 -2.75
N LEU A 19 7.24 5.92 -2.79
CA LEU A 19 5.94 5.25 -2.75
C LEU A 19 5.82 4.12 -3.77
N LEU A 20 6.32 4.33 -4.99
CA LEU A 20 6.29 3.34 -6.06
C LEU A 20 7.10 2.09 -5.68
N GLU A 21 8.30 2.27 -5.12
CA GLU A 21 9.14 1.14 -4.71
C GLU A 21 8.51 0.34 -3.57
N GLU A 22 7.97 1.01 -2.56
CA GLU A 22 7.35 0.34 -1.42
C GLU A 22 6.06 -0.39 -1.83
N SER A 23 5.19 0.28 -2.60
CA SER A 23 3.94 -0.32 -3.08
C SER A 23 4.18 -1.49 -4.04
N ASP A 24 5.18 -1.42 -4.92
CA ASP A 24 5.57 -2.55 -5.77
C ASP A 24 6.14 -3.71 -4.95
N SER A 25 6.89 -3.43 -3.89
CA SER A 25 7.42 -4.46 -3.00
C SER A 25 6.30 -5.20 -2.27
N LEU A 26 5.32 -4.47 -1.73
CA LEU A 26 4.12 -5.04 -1.11
C LEU A 26 3.26 -5.81 -2.13
N LYS A 27 3.13 -5.28 -3.35
CA LYS A 27 2.42 -5.93 -4.45
C LYS A 27 3.07 -7.28 -4.79
N MET A 28 4.40 -7.33 -4.92
CA MET A 28 5.12 -8.58 -5.17
C MET A 28 4.90 -9.60 -4.05
N ALA A 29 4.94 -9.16 -2.78
CA ALA A 29 4.63 -10.04 -1.64
C ALA A 29 3.20 -10.58 -1.74
N ALA A 30 2.21 -9.73 -2.04
CA ALA A 30 0.83 -10.12 -2.20
C ALA A 30 0.61 -11.04 -3.41
N ASP A 31 1.32 -10.84 -4.53
CA ASP A 31 1.29 -11.72 -5.70
C ASP A 31 1.77 -13.14 -5.35
N VAL A 32 2.85 -13.25 -4.56
CA VAL A 32 3.34 -14.56 -4.08
C VAL A 32 2.32 -15.23 -3.17
N LEU A 33 1.75 -14.49 -2.22
CA LEU A 33 0.76 -14.99 -1.26
C LEU A 33 -0.59 -15.35 -1.92
N SER A 34 -0.98 -14.65 -2.97
CA SER A 34 -2.23 -14.86 -3.70
C SER A 34 -2.11 -15.89 -4.84
N GLY A 35 -0.89 -16.39 -5.10
CA GLY A 35 -0.58 -17.34 -6.16
C GLY A 35 -1.11 -18.76 -5.95
N LYS A 36 -0.55 -19.72 -6.70
CA LYS A 36 -1.04 -21.11 -6.79
C LYS A 36 -1.15 -21.82 -5.44
N ASP A 37 -0.33 -21.45 -4.47
CA ASP A 37 -0.29 -22.05 -3.13
C ASP A 37 -1.24 -21.37 -2.12
N ARG A 38 -1.97 -20.31 -2.50
CA ARG A 38 -2.93 -19.62 -1.61
C ARG A 38 -3.89 -20.58 -0.93
N LYS A 39 -4.45 -21.55 -1.67
CA LYS A 39 -5.39 -22.54 -1.14
C LYS A 39 -4.73 -23.51 -0.15
N LYS A 40 -3.45 -23.82 -0.35
CA LYS A 40 -2.68 -24.75 0.49
C LYS A 40 -2.39 -24.13 1.86
N HIS A 41 -2.14 -22.82 1.89
CA HIS A 41 -1.78 -22.07 3.09
C HIS A 41 -2.89 -21.13 3.60
N ALA A 42 -4.10 -21.21 3.04
CA ALA A 42 -5.21 -20.31 3.39
C ALA A 42 -5.46 -20.22 4.90
N LYS A 43 -5.45 -21.36 5.60
CA LYS A 43 -5.65 -21.44 7.05
C LYS A 43 -4.51 -20.82 7.86
N ASP A 44 -3.30 -20.78 7.31
CA ASP A 44 -2.15 -20.17 7.98
C ASP A 44 -2.17 -18.66 7.74
N TYR A 45 -2.50 -18.22 6.52
CA TYR A 45 -2.65 -16.80 6.17
C TYR A 45 -3.79 -16.13 6.93
N GLU A 46 -4.93 -16.82 7.13
CA GLU A 46 -6.06 -16.32 7.92
C GLU A 46 -5.72 -16.11 9.40
N LYS A 47 -4.67 -16.76 9.92
CA LYS A 47 -4.22 -16.57 11.32
C LYS A 47 -3.24 -15.42 11.48
N ASP A 48 -2.62 -14.99 10.38
CA ASP A 48 -1.68 -13.86 10.38
C ASP A 48 -2.45 -12.58 9.99
N PRO A 49 -2.64 -11.65 10.94
CA PRO A 49 -3.40 -10.43 10.70
C PRO A 49 -2.72 -9.51 9.66
N ASP A 50 -1.39 -9.51 9.57
CA ASP A 50 -0.65 -8.66 8.65
C ASP A 50 -0.75 -9.19 7.22
N VAL A 51 -0.63 -10.52 7.05
CA VAL A 51 -0.87 -11.18 5.76
C VAL A 51 -2.32 -10.98 5.31
N THR A 52 -3.26 -11.11 6.23
CA THR A 52 -4.69 -10.87 5.96
C THR A 52 -4.93 -9.43 5.53
N LEU A 53 -4.33 -8.45 6.20
CA LEU A 53 -4.43 -7.04 5.84
C LEU A 53 -3.81 -6.77 4.47
N LEU A 54 -2.60 -7.27 4.20
CA LEU A 54 -1.91 -7.11 2.92
C LEU A 54 -2.76 -7.63 1.75
N LEU A 55 -3.34 -8.83 1.88
CA LEU A 55 -4.20 -9.40 0.85
C LEU A 55 -5.48 -8.58 0.63
N LYS A 56 -6.09 -8.06 1.71
CA LYS A 56 -7.26 -7.17 1.59
C LYS A 56 -6.92 -5.87 0.87
N LEU A 57 -5.80 -5.24 1.22
CA LEU A 57 -5.34 -4.00 0.57
C LEU A 57 -5.01 -4.24 -0.89
N TYR A 58 -4.35 -5.36 -1.21
CA TYR A 58 -4.04 -5.75 -2.58
C TYR A 58 -5.31 -5.97 -3.41
N ASP A 59 -6.25 -6.79 -2.90
CA ASP A 59 -7.53 -7.08 -3.58
C ASP A 59 -8.36 -5.80 -3.78
N ALA A 60 -8.27 -4.83 -2.86
CA ALA A 60 -8.95 -3.54 -2.92
C ALA A 60 -8.19 -2.45 -3.73
N LYS A 61 -6.97 -2.73 -4.20
CA LYS A 61 -6.08 -1.74 -4.85
C LYS A 61 -5.76 -0.52 -3.95
N MET A 62 -5.51 -0.77 -2.67
CA MET A 62 -5.29 0.25 -1.63
C MET A 62 -3.88 0.22 -1.01
N LEU A 63 -2.89 -0.39 -1.67
CA LEU A 63 -1.51 -0.44 -1.17
C LEU A 63 -0.86 0.96 -1.08
N GLU A 64 -1.00 1.80 -2.11
CA GLU A 64 -0.42 3.14 -2.10
C GLU A 64 -1.03 4.05 -1.01
N PRO A 65 -2.38 4.16 -0.85
CA PRO A 65 -2.96 4.88 0.28
C PRO A 65 -2.51 4.34 1.64
N TYR A 66 -2.40 3.02 1.79
CA TYR A 66 -1.92 2.40 3.03
C TYR A 66 -0.50 2.85 3.37
N VAL A 67 0.41 2.79 2.39
CA VAL A 67 1.80 3.25 2.58
C VAL A 67 1.82 4.74 2.92
N LEU A 68 1.02 5.58 2.26
CA LEU A 68 1.01 7.02 2.52
C LEU A 68 0.44 7.42 3.87
N ILE A 69 -0.62 6.75 4.33
CA ILE A 69 -1.41 7.19 5.50
C ILE A 69 -1.04 6.39 6.75
N SER A 70 -0.80 5.09 6.61
CA SER A 70 -0.69 4.17 7.75
C SER A 70 0.71 3.63 7.98
N ALA A 71 1.54 3.55 6.95
CA ALA A 71 2.91 3.06 7.06
C ALA A 71 3.96 3.93 6.32
N PRO A 72 3.91 5.28 6.37
CA PRO A 72 4.88 6.07 5.62
C PRO A 72 6.22 6.08 6.34
N ASP A 73 7.29 5.82 5.59
CA ASP A 73 8.62 6.19 6.08
C ASP A 73 8.89 7.69 5.90
N ARG A 74 10.06 8.14 6.38
CA ARG A 74 10.43 9.56 6.34
C ARG A 74 10.51 10.12 4.91
N ASP A 75 11.05 9.36 3.96
CA ASP A 75 11.24 9.82 2.59
C ASP A 75 9.90 9.90 1.86
N ILE A 76 9.05 8.90 2.02
CA ILE A 76 7.70 8.86 1.45
C ILE A 76 6.83 9.97 2.04
N ALA A 77 6.80 10.11 3.37
CA ALA A 77 6.01 11.14 4.05
C ALA A 77 6.38 12.56 3.57
N SER A 78 7.66 12.82 3.34
CA SER A 78 8.16 14.15 2.98
C SER A 78 7.99 14.48 1.50
N ASN A 79 7.94 13.48 0.61
CA ASN A 79 8.07 13.69 -0.83
C ASN A 79 6.88 13.23 -1.66
N ASP A 80 6.15 12.20 -1.22
CA ASP A 80 5.18 11.51 -2.09
C ASP A 80 3.72 11.85 -1.76
N TYR A 81 3.41 12.27 -0.53
CA TYR A 81 2.02 12.52 -0.13
C TYR A 81 1.35 13.64 -0.94
N VAL A 82 1.97 14.82 -1.02
CA VAL A 82 1.41 15.98 -1.72
C VAL A 82 1.15 15.69 -3.20
N PRO A 83 2.14 15.25 -4.00
CA PRO A 83 1.92 15.00 -5.43
C PRO A 83 0.92 13.86 -5.67
N TYR A 84 0.90 12.82 -4.81
CA TYR A 84 -0.08 11.75 -4.92
C TYR A 84 -1.51 12.25 -4.66
N ARG A 85 -1.70 13.02 -3.57
CA ARG A 85 -3.01 13.55 -3.19
C ARG A 85 -3.62 14.44 -4.27
N GLU A 86 -2.82 15.20 -5.00
CA GLU A 86 -3.31 16.07 -6.09
C GLU A 86 -3.97 15.28 -7.23
N GLN A 87 -3.55 14.02 -7.44
CA GLN A 87 -3.99 13.19 -8.56
C GLN A 87 -4.94 12.05 -8.11
N HIS A 88 -4.85 11.62 -6.86
CA HIS A 88 -5.50 10.40 -6.35
C HIS A 88 -6.34 10.66 -5.08
N ARG A 89 -6.87 11.87 -4.93
CA ARG A 89 -7.65 12.26 -3.74
C ARG A 89 -8.78 11.28 -3.43
N ASP A 90 -9.54 10.87 -4.44
CA ASP A 90 -10.68 9.96 -4.28
C ASP A 90 -10.24 8.59 -3.72
N GLN A 91 -9.04 8.14 -4.08
CA GLN A 91 -8.48 6.88 -3.61
C GLN A 91 -8.04 6.97 -2.14
N LEU A 92 -7.50 8.12 -1.72
CA LEU A 92 -7.21 8.39 -0.31
C LEU A 92 -8.50 8.44 0.53
N GLU A 93 -9.54 9.09 0.03
CA GLU A 93 -10.85 9.15 0.70
C GLU A 93 -11.49 7.76 0.80
N ALA A 94 -11.41 6.96 -0.27
CA ALA A 94 -11.86 5.57 -0.28
C ALA A 94 -11.12 4.71 0.75
N TYR A 95 -9.80 4.85 0.84
CA TYR A 95 -9.00 4.14 1.84
C TYR A 95 -9.43 4.50 3.26
N LEU A 96 -9.54 5.80 3.56
CA LEU A 96 -9.99 6.26 4.88
C LEU A 96 -11.36 5.68 5.22
N SER A 97 -12.32 5.72 4.29
CA SER A 97 -13.67 5.19 4.51
C SER A 97 -13.72 3.67 4.68
N GLN A 98 -12.87 2.91 3.99
CA GLN A 98 -12.94 1.44 3.98
C GLN A 98 -12.11 0.80 5.09
N PHE A 99 -10.98 1.42 5.47
CA PHE A 99 -9.98 0.78 6.32
C PHE A 99 -9.73 1.50 7.65
N ILE A 100 -10.04 2.80 7.76
CA ILE A 100 -9.69 3.61 8.94
C ILE A 100 -10.92 4.04 9.73
N VAL A 101 -11.93 4.57 9.04
CA VAL A 101 -13.11 5.13 9.68
C VAL A 101 -14.11 4.00 9.98
N PRO A 102 -14.49 3.79 11.25
CA PRO A 102 -15.53 2.83 11.59
C PRO A 102 -16.86 3.21 10.91
N PRO A 103 -17.67 2.24 10.46
CA PRO A 103 -18.99 2.54 9.93
C PRO A 103 -19.82 3.29 10.97
N ALA A 104 -20.59 4.29 10.51
CA ALA A 104 -21.45 5.06 11.41
C ALA A 104 -22.41 4.10 12.15
N PRO A 105 -22.59 4.26 13.47
CA PRO A 105 -23.48 3.40 14.22
C PRO A 105 -24.90 3.49 13.66
N SER A 106 -25.50 2.34 13.36
CA SER A 106 -26.91 2.25 12.97
C SER A 106 -27.76 2.86 14.08
N LYS A 107 -28.64 3.81 13.74
CA LYS A 107 -29.62 4.35 14.69
C LYS A 107 -30.49 3.19 15.22
N PRO A 108 -30.78 3.14 16.53
CA PRO A 108 -31.62 2.11 17.13
C PRO A 108 -33.06 2.13 16.60
#